data_AF-A0A176S4X4-F1
#
_entry.id   AF-A0A176S4X4-F1
#
_cell.length_a   1.000
_cell.length_b   1.000
_cell.length_c   1.000
_cell.angle_alpha   90.00
_cell.angle_beta   90.00
_cell.angle_gamma   90.00
#
_symmetry.space_group_name_H-M   'P 1'
#
loop_
_entity.id
_entity.type
_entity.pdbx_description
1 polymer ?
#
loop_
_entity_poly.entity_id
_entity_poly.type
_entity_poly.pdbx_seq_one_letter_code
_entity_poly.pdbx_strand_id
1 'polypeptide(L)'
;GECVARYDKMHLFDVTAAPDEHYCESDTIEAGQQVVVIKTPYGRLGLAICYDLRFPELFRSMQDVELIAIPSAFTAVTGKVHWEILVRARAVENLCYLIAANQGGYHVNGRKTYGNSMIIDPWSLVLTRLNQGAGVICADLDREKQAHLRRNFPTHEHRKIQCQ
;
A
#
# COMPACT_ATOMS: atom_id res chain seq x y z
N GLY A 1 -2.86 -15.93 17.97
CA GLY A 1 -1.61 -15.20 18.24
C GLY A 1 -1.92 -13.96 19.05
N GLU A 2 -0.90 -13.27 19.56
CA GLU A 2 -1.03 -11.98 20.25
C GLU A 2 -1.21 -10.83 19.24
N CYS A 3 -2.03 -9.82 19.59
CA CYS A 3 -2.18 -8.62 18.78
C CYS A 3 -0.99 -7.68 19.02
N VAL A 4 -0.06 -7.62 18.07
CA VAL A 4 1.17 -6.81 18.20
C VAL A 4 1.02 -5.37 17.70
N ALA A 5 -0.04 -5.08 16.94
CA ALA A 5 -0.32 -3.77 16.36
C ALA A 5 -1.77 -3.68 15.87
N ARG A 6 -2.29 -2.45 15.83
CA ARG A 6 -3.53 -2.09 15.16
C ARG A 6 -3.29 -0.84 14.33
N TYR A 7 -3.76 -0.84 13.09
CA TYR A 7 -3.81 0.33 12.23
C TYR A 7 -5.25 0.55 11.81
N ASP A 8 -5.77 1.74 12.10
CA ASP A 8 -7.09 2.18 11.66
C ASP A 8 -6.92 3.07 10.43
N LYS A 9 -7.66 2.79 9.36
CA LYS A 9 -7.54 3.47 8.07
C LYS A 9 -7.71 4.98 8.24
N MET A 10 -6.71 5.74 7.84
CA MET A 10 -6.71 7.20 8.04
C MET A 10 -7.51 7.93 6.95
N HIS A 11 -7.48 7.43 5.72
CA HIS A 11 -8.19 8.05 4.59
C HIS A 11 -9.37 7.18 4.13
N LEU A 12 -10.58 7.63 4.43
CA LEU A 12 -11.81 6.95 4.04
C LEU A 12 -12.17 7.25 2.57
N PHE A 13 -12.77 6.25 1.91
CA PHE A 13 -13.09 6.27 0.49
C PHE A 13 -14.46 6.89 0.23
N ASP A 14 -14.51 8.21 0.33
CA ASP A 14 -15.69 9.02 0.03
C ASP A 14 -15.55 9.62 -1.38
N VAL A 15 -15.99 8.86 -2.38
CA VAL A 15 -15.71 9.13 -3.80
C VAL A 15 -16.93 8.85 -4.67
N THR A 16 -17.25 9.80 -5.55
CA THR A 16 -18.14 9.61 -6.69
C THR A 16 -17.30 9.35 -7.94
N ALA A 17 -17.16 8.07 -8.33
CA ALA A 17 -16.36 7.66 -9.47
C ALA A 17 -17.11 7.79 -10.81
N ALA A 18 -18.44 7.70 -10.77
CA ALA A 18 -19.36 7.91 -11.88
C ALA A 18 -20.75 8.34 -11.32
N PRO A 19 -21.70 8.82 -12.15
CA PRO A 19 -23.03 9.23 -11.68
C PRO A 19 -23.78 8.17 -10.86
N ASP A 20 -23.53 6.91 -11.14
CA ASP A 20 -24.11 5.71 -10.53
C ASP A 20 -23.13 4.94 -9.62
N GLU A 21 -21.89 5.42 -9.47
CA GLU A 21 -20.87 4.80 -8.63
C GLU A 21 -20.41 5.79 -7.54
N HIS A 22 -21.16 5.80 -6.44
CA HIS A 22 -20.89 6.60 -5.26
C HIS A 22 -20.52 5.71 -4.07
N TYR A 23 -19.41 6.03 -3.41
CA TYR A 23 -18.95 5.38 -2.19
C TYR A 23 -18.82 6.44 -1.09
N CYS A 24 -19.39 6.15 0.08
CA CYS A 24 -19.25 6.95 1.31
C CYS A 24 -18.86 5.97 2.43
N GLU A 25 -17.56 5.73 2.61
CA GLU A 25 -17.07 4.80 3.62
C GLU A 25 -17.26 5.39 5.03
N SER A 26 -17.21 6.72 5.14
CA SER A 26 -17.42 7.46 6.39
C SER A 26 -18.83 7.33 6.99
N ASP A 27 -19.82 6.90 6.22
CA ASP A 27 -21.16 6.59 6.74
C ASP A 27 -21.15 5.44 7.77
N THR A 28 -20.12 4.58 7.74
CA THR A 28 -20.07 3.35 8.54
C THR A 28 -18.77 3.13 9.29
N ILE A 29 -17.70 3.86 8.95
CA ILE A 29 -16.34 3.68 9.48
C ILE A 29 -15.81 5.00 10.01
N GLU A 30 -15.13 4.97 11.16
CA GLU A 30 -14.39 6.12 11.68
C GLU A 30 -12.93 6.09 11.20
N ALA A 31 -12.40 7.26 10.86
CA ALA A 31 -11.02 7.40 10.40
C ALA A 31 -10.02 7.27 11.57
N GLY A 32 -8.93 6.54 11.33
CA GLY A 32 -7.78 6.54 12.22
C GLY A 32 -6.98 7.84 12.16
N GLN A 33 -6.11 8.05 13.15
CA GLN A 33 -5.28 9.27 13.26
C GLN A 33 -3.79 8.96 13.46
N GLN A 34 -3.39 7.68 13.42
CA GLN A 34 -2.05 7.25 13.80
C GLN A 34 -1.34 6.55 12.66
N VAL A 35 -0.11 7.00 12.38
CA VAL A 35 0.83 6.31 11.50
C VAL A 35 1.45 5.16 12.27
N VAL A 36 1.43 3.95 11.71
CA VAL A 36 1.91 2.75 12.38
C VAL A 36 3.05 2.09 11.60
N VAL A 37 4.19 1.97 12.27
CA VAL A 37 5.35 1.19 11.80
C VAL A 37 5.79 0.28 12.94
N ILE A 38 5.86 -1.02 12.66
CA ILE A 38 6.22 -2.03 13.67
C ILE A 38 7.49 -2.79 13.30
N LYS A 39 8.21 -3.28 14.31
CA LYS A 39 9.35 -4.17 14.09
C LYS A 39 8.83 -5.59 13.86
N THR A 40 9.35 -6.23 12.82
CA THR A 40 9.09 -7.64 12.51
C THR A 40 10.41 -8.39 12.29
N PRO A 41 10.40 -9.72 12.30
CA PRO A 41 11.58 -10.50 11.89
C PRO A 41 12.07 -10.15 10.48
N TYR A 42 11.23 -9.57 9.62
CA TYR A 42 11.52 -9.18 8.25
C TYR A 42 11.97 -7.72 8.09
N GLY A 43 11.95 -6.92 9.16
CA GLY A 43 12.29 -5.49 9.12
C GLY A 43 11.15 -4.62 9.66
N ARG A 44 11.29 -3.31 9.48
CA ARG A 44 10.30 -2.31 9.87
C ARG A 44 9.14 -2.28 8.88
N LEU A 45 7.97 -2.74 9.32
CA LEU A 45 6.75 -2.85 8.51
C LEU A 45 5.82 -1.66 8.77
N GLY A 46 5.60 -0.84 7.75
CA GLY A 46 4.56 0.18 7.72
C GLY A 46 3.20 -0.40 7.33
N LEU A 47 2.15 0.11 7.96
CA LEU A 47 0.77 -0.32 7.73
C LEU A 47 -0.03 0.79 7.07
N ALA A 48 -0.76 0.46 6.02
CA ALA A 48 -1.70 1.32 5.33
C ALA A 48 -2.85 0.48 4.75
N ILE A 49 -3.98 1.08 4.39
CA ILE A 49 -5.14 0.39 3.84
C ILE A 49 -5.67 1.11 2.59
N CYS A 50 -5.67 0.39 1.46
CA CYS A 50 -6.38 0.75 0.23
C CYS A 50 -6.23 2.22 -0.22
N TYR A 51 -7.20 3.07 0.11
CA TYR A 51 -7.30 4.45 -0.36
C TYR A 51 -6.13 5.34 0.12
N ASP A 52 -5.50 4.93 1.22
CA ASP A 52 -4.23 5.49 1.70
C ASP A 52 -3.16 5.58 0.60
N LEU A 53 -3.16 4.67 -0.40
CA LEU A 53 -2.25 4.73 -1.54
C LEU A 53 -2.22 6.09 -2.25
N ARG A 54 -3.30 6.86 -2.20
CA ARG A 54 -3.39 8.16 -2.87
C ARG A 54 -2.67 9.29 -2.13
N PHE A 55 -2.31 9.10 -0.88
CA PHE A 55 -1.77 10.12 0.01
C PHE A 55 -0.29 9.82 0.30
N PRO A 56 0.65 10.33 -0.53
CA PRO A 56 2.08 10.05 -0.35
C PRO A 56 2.60 10.46 1.04
N GLU A 57 2.00 11.48 1.65
CA GLU A 57 2.37 12.04 2.96
C GLU A 57 2.35 10.98 4.06
N LEU A 58 1.37 10.06 4.04
CA LEU A 58 1.28 8.95 4.99
C LEU A 58 2.50 8.03 4.90
N PHE A 59 2.94 7.69 3.69
CA PHE A 59 4.11 6.81 3.52
C PHE A 59 5.39 7.56 3.85
N ARG A 60 5.41 8.87 3.62
CA ARG A 60 6.53 9.76 3.94
C ARG A 60 6.70 10.05 5.42
N SER A 61 5.66 9.86 6.24
CA SER A 61 5.75 9.95 7.70
C SER A 61 6.19 8.64 8.36
N MET A 62 6.20 7.52 7.63
CA MET A 62 6.70 6.24 8.12
C MET A 62 8.24 6.24 8.25
N GLN A 63 8.73 6.40 9.48
CA GLN A 63 10.17 6.45 9.77
C GLN A 63 10.85 5.08 9.63
N ASP A 64 11.98 5.08 8.92
CA ASP A 64 12.84 3.93 8.67
C ASP A 64 12.09 2.69 8.13
N VAL A 65 10.99 2.90 7.41
CA VAL A 65 10.17 1.81 6.88
C VAL A 65 10.99 0.98 5.88
N GLU A 66 11.00 -0.34 6.00
CA GLU A 66 11.71 -1.24 5.07
C GLU A 66 10.72 -1.99 4.17
N LEU A 67 9.53 -2.26 4.69
CA LEU A 67 8.41 -2.89 4.00
C LEU A 67 7.12 -2.14 4.29
N ILE A 68 6.20 -2.10 3.34
CA ILE A 68 4.84 -1.58 3.54
C ILE A 68 3.85 -2.65 3.13
N ALA A 69 2.88 -2.93 4.01
CA ALA A 69 1.71 -3.73 3.66
C ALA A 69 0.53 -2.81 3.35
N ILE A 70 -0.13 -3.06 2.21
CA ILE A 70 -1.30 -2.30 1.75
C ILE A 70 -2.45 -3.23 1.32
N PRO A 71 -3.10 -3.94 2.27
CA PRO A 71 -4.32 -4.66 1.98
C PRO A 71 -5.38 -3.72 1.40
N SER A 72 -6.03 -4.16 0.32
CA SER A 72 -6.85 -3.30 -0.53
C SER A 72 -8.08 -3.99 -1.08
N ALA A 73 -9.07 -3.18 -1.46
CA ALA A 73 -10.23 -3.59 -2.25
C ALA A 73 -10.51 -2.53 -3.32
N PHE A 74 -9.53 -2.32 -4.22
CA PHE A 74 -9.67 -1.32 -5.30
C PHE A 74 -10.81 -1.70 -6.24
N THR A 75 -11.67 -0.74 -6.56
CA THR A 75 -12.72 -0.88 -7.57
C THR A 75 -12.12 -1.26 -8.93
N ALA A 76 -12.81 -2.05 -9.73
CA ALA A 76 -12.33 -2.47 -11.05
C ALA A 76 -11.98 -1.29 -11.98
N VAL A 77 -12.79 -0.21 -11.96
CA VAL A 77 -12.61 0.98 -12.81
C VAL A 77 -11.32 1.71 -12.45
N THR A 78 -11.20 2.17 -11.19
CA THR A 78 -10.01 2.93 -10.77
C THR A 78 -8.76 2.05 -10.69
N GLY A 79 -8.90 0.75 -10.39
CA GLY A 79 -7.80 -0.19 -10.33
C GLY A 79 -7.11 -0.37 -11.68
N LYS A 80 -7.88 -0.45 -12.77
CA LYS A 80 -7.35 -0.58 -14.15
C LYS A 80 -6.36 0.54 -14.51
N VAL A 81 -6.56 1.73 -13.96
CA VAL A 81 -5.76 2.92 -14.32
C VAL A 81 -4.71 3.24 -13.25
N HIS A 82 -5.07 3.15 -11.96
CA HIS A 82 -4.25 3.72 -10.90
C HIS A 82 -3.48 2.71 -10.06
N TRP A 83 -3.94 1.45 -9.98
CA TRP A 83 -3.43 0.49 -8.99
C TRP A 83 -1.91 0.31 -9.08
N GLU A 84 -1.42 -0.13 -10.24
CA GLU A 84 0.01 -0.41 -10.42
C GLU A 84 0.86 0.85 -10.30
N ILE A 85 0.38 1.99 -10.84
CA ILE A 85 1.09 3.27 -10.78
C ILE A 85 1.30 3.69 -9.33
N LEU A 86 0.24 3.67 -8.52
CA LEU A 86 0.31 4.08 -7.12
C LEU A 86 1.18 3.14 -6.29
N VAL A 87 0.97 1.83 -6.42
CA VAL A 87 1.74 0.80 -5.70
C VAL A 87 3.23 0.95 -6.01
N ARG A 88 3.60 1.04 -7.29
CA ARG A 88 5.00 1.20 -7.70
C ARG A 88 5.59 2.54 -7.27
N ALA A 89 4.82 3.63 -7.34
CA ALA A 89 5.23 4.94 -6.87
C ALA A 89 5.61 4.89 -5.38
N ARG A 90 4.76 4.31 -4.52
CA ARG A 90 5.06 4.21 -3.08
C ARG A 90 6.30 3.39 -2.77
N ALA A 91 6.59 2.35 -3.55
CA ALA A 91 7.80 1.55 -3.39
C ALA A 91 9.07 2.36 -3.71
N VAL A 92 9.13 2.99 -4.89
CA VAL A 92 10.32 3.72 -5.36
C VAL A 92 10.54 5.03 -4.61
N GLU A 93 9.47 5.73 -4.27
CA GLU A 93 9.52 6.96 -3.49
C GLU A 93 10.18 6.69 -2.14
N ASN A 94 9.82 5.58 -1.48
CA ASN A 94 10.28 5.25 -0.14
C ASN A 94 11.45 4.26 -0.10
N LEU A 95 11.96 3.84 -1.26
CA LEU A 95 13.03 2.83 -1.39
C LEU A 95 12.76 1.62 -0.49
N CYS A 96 11.54 1.10 -0.55
CA CYS A 96 11.07 0.01 0.29
C CYS A 96 10.33 -1.05 -0.52
N TYR A 97 10.23 -2.25 0.04
CA TYR A 97 9.37 -3.28 -0.53
C TYR A 97 7.90 -2.92 -0.27
N LEU A 98 7.03 -3.15 -1.25
CA LEU A 98 5.60 -2.90 -1.10
C LEU A 98 4.80 -4.18 -1.37
N ILE A 99 4.01 -4.59 -0.39
CA ILE A 99 3.23 -5.82 -0.38
C ILE A 99 1.76 -5.43 -0.51
N ALA A 100 1.23 -5.53 -1.73
CA ALA A 100 -0.09 -5.05 -2.07
C ALA A 100 -1.05 -6.23 -2.32
N ALA A 101 -1.66 -6.72 -1.24
CA ALA A 101 -2.73 -7.70 -1.34
C ALA A 101 -4.04 -6.98 -1.70
N ASN A 102 -4.75 -7.44 -2.73
CA ASN A 102 -5.95 -6.77 -3.22
C ASN A 102 -7.06 -7.78 -3.50
N GLN A 103 -8.28 -7.43 -3.09
CA GLN A 103 -9.47 -8.18 -3.44
C GLN A 103 -9.68 -8.21 -4.95
N GLY A 104 -10.09 -9.34 -5.51
CA GLY A 104 -10.38 -9.52 -6.94
C GLY A 104 -11.72 -10.21 -7.17
N GLY A 105 -12.31 -9.98 -8.35
CA GLY A 105 -13.54 -10.64 -8.76
C GLY A 105 -14.82 -9.88 -8.40
N TYR A 106 -15.93 -10.63 -8.34
CA TYR A 106 -17.27 -10.11 -8.05
C TYR A 106 -17.69 -10.49 -6.63
N HIS A 107 -18.29 -9.54 -5.93
CA HIS A 107 -18.78 -9.68 -4.56
C HIS A 107 -20.31 -9.80 -4.56
N VAL A 108 -20.86 -10.46 -3.54
CA VAL A 108 -22.31 -10.70 -3.42
C VAL A 108 -23.17 -9.43 -3.40
N ASN A 109 -22.58 -8.30 -3.00
CA ASN A 109 -23.21 -6.98 -3.00
C ASN A 109 -23.14 -6.26 -4.36
N GLY A 110 -22.75 -6.95 -5.43
CA GLY A 110 -22.65 -6.41 -6.79
C GLY A 110 -21.35 -5.65 -7.08
N ARG A 111 -20.47 -5.46 -6.09
CA ARG A 111 -19.18 -4.79 -6.31
C ARG A 111 -18.22 -5.65 -7.13
N LYS A 112 -17.40 -5.01 -7.96
CA LYS A 112 -16.29 -5.66 -8.68
C LYS A 112 -14.97 -5.02 -8.27
N THR A 113 -14.03 -5.83 -7.79
CA THR A 113 -12.70 -5.37 -7.39
C THR A 113 -11.62 -5.84 -8.36
N TYR A 114 -10.51 -5.09 -8.38
CA TYR A 114 -9.53 -5.14 -9.46
C TYR A 114 -8.61 -6.37 -9.43
N GLY A 115 -8.36 -6.97 -8.25
CA GLY A 115 -7.32 -7.99 -8.10
C GLY A 115 -5.93 -7.39 -8.31
N ASN A 116 -5.09 -8.03 -9.12
CA ASN A 116 -3.71 -7.58 -9.37
C ASN A 116 -2.88 -7.43 -8.09
N SER A 117 -3.04 -8.34 -7.13
CA SER A 117 -2.16 -8.41 -5.97
C SER A 117 -0.70 -8.50 -6.44
N MET A 118 0.21 -7.75 -5.83
CA MET A 118 1.60 -7.69 -6.29
C MET A 118 2.57 -7.36 -5.16
N ILE A 119 3.82 -7.77 -5.35
CA ILE A 119 4.94 -7.39 -4.49
C ILE A 119 5.94 -6.62 -5.37
N ILE A 120 6.30 -5.41 -4.92
CA ILE A 120 7.22 -4.50 -5.62
C ILE A 120 8.51 -4.35 -4.79
N ASP A 121 9.65 -4.33 -5.47
CA ASP A 121 10.94 -4.05 -4.85
C ASP A 121 11.20 -2.53 -4.67
N PRO A 122 12.25 -2.14 -3.92
CA PRO A 122 12.62 -0.72 -3.73
C PRO A 122 12.92 0.07 -5.00
N TRP A 123 13.09 -0.58 -6.15
CA TRP A 123 13.44 0.01 -7.44
C TRP A 123 12.33 -0.14 -8.48
N SER A 124 11.08 -0.32 -8.02
CA SER A 124 9.88 -0.41 -8.86
C SER A 124 9.78 -1.67 -9.73
N LEU A 125 10.58 -2.71 -9.46
CA LEU A 125 10.42 -4.00 -10.11
C LEU A 125 9.26 -4.78 -9.50
N VAL A 126 8.34 -5.27 -10.34
CA VAL A 126 7.28 -6.20 -9.92
C VAL A 126 7.92 -7.58 -9.73
N LEU A 127 8.10 -8.01 -8.48
CA LEU A 127 8.71 -9.30 -8.15
C LEU A 127 7.75 -10.46 -8.43
N THR A 128 6.48 -10.28 -8.09
CA THR A 128 5.43 -11.27 -8.35
C THR A 128 4.06 -10.60 -8.41
N ARG A 129 3.12 -11.25 -9.09
CA ARG A 129 1.76 -10.74 -9.33
C ARG A 129 0.75 -11.87 -9.41
N LEU A 130 -0.41 -11.67 -8.79
CA LEU A 130 -1.62 -12.45 -9.02
C LEU A 130 -2.67 -11.54 -9.67
N ASN A 131 -2.93 -11.78 -10.96
CA ASN A 131 -3.82 -10.93 -11.75
C ASN A 131 -5.27 -10.99 -11.25
N GLN A 132 -5.82 -12.19 -11.05
CA GLN A 132 -7.20 -12.42 -10.65
C GLN A 132 -7.31 -13.72 -9.84
N GLY A 133 -8.43 -13.88 -9.13
CA GLY A 133 -8.74 -15.09 -8.36
C GLY A 133 -8.07 -15.13 -6.98
N ALA A 134 -8.50 -16.09 -6.17
CA ALA A 134 -7.89 -16.35 -4.87
C ALA A 134 -6.54 -17.04 -5.05
N GLY A 135 -5.57 -16.67 -4.23
CA GLY A 135 -4.24 -17.26 -4.28
C GLY A 135 -3.26 -16.56 -3.36
N VAL A 136 -2.06 -17.12 -3.29
CA VAL A 136 -0.93 -16.60 -2.51
C VAL A 136 0.23 -16.36 -3.47
N ILE A 137 0.90 -15.22 -3.29
CA ILE A 137 2.14 -14.89 -3.98
C ILE A 137 3.22 -14.61 -2.95
N CYS A 138 4.46 -15.00 -3.28
CA CYS A 138 5.62 -14.84 -2.41
C CYS A 138 6.79 -14.29 -3.23
N ALA A 139 7.69 -13.59 -2.55
CA ALA A 139 8.94 -13.10 -3.10
C ALA A 139 10.01 -13.07 -2.01
N ASP A 140 11.28 -13.18 -2.41
CA ASP A 140 12.41 -13.06 -1.50
C ASP A 140 12.69 -11.59 -1.14
N LEU A 141 13.10 -11.38 0.11
CA LEU A 141 13.48 -10.07 0.63
C LEU A 141 15.02 -9.96 0.64
N ASP A 142 15.56 -9.14 -0.26
CA ASP A 142 16.98 -8.81 -0.28
C ASP A 142 17.24 -7.48 0.45
N ARG A 143 17.69 -7.59 1.71
CA ARG A 143 18.01 -6.43 2.56
C ARG A 143 19.33 -5.77 2.21
N GLU A 144 20.29 -6.53 1.71
CA GLU A 144 21.60 -5.98 1.35
C GLU A 144 21.46 -5.08 0.12
N LYS A 145 20.70 -5.52 -0.88
CA LYS A 145 20.32 -4.72 -2.05
C LYS A 145 19.58 -3.45 -1.62
N GLN A 146 18.59 -3.55 -0.73
CA GLN A 146 17.86 -2.38 -0.25
C GLN A 146 18.78 -1.38 0.47
N ALA A 147 19.62 -1.87 1.39
CA ALA A 147 20.57 -1.02 2.11
C ALA A 147 21.57 -0.36 1.15
N HIS A 148 22.07 -1.10 0.15
CA HIS A 148 22.95 -0.58 -0.89
C HIS A 148 22.27 0.52 -1.72
N LEU A 149 21.02 0.31 -2.14
CA LEU A 149 20.23 1.32 -2.87
C LEU A 149 20.04 2.59 -2.05
N ARG A 150 19.69 2.47 -0.76
CA ARG A 150 19.52 3.62 0.13
C ARG A 150 20.80 4.41 0.35
N ARG A 151 21.95 3.73 0.45
CA ARG A 151 23.26 4.40 0.56
C ARG A 151 23.65 5.15 -0.72
N ASN A 152 23.40 4.56 -1.88
CA ASN A 152 23.82 5.16 -3.16
C ASN A 152 22.83 6.19 -3.70
N PHE A 153 21.56 6.09 -3.29
CA PHE A 153 20.49 6.99 -3.71
C PHE A 153 19.71 7.50 -2.48
N PRO A 154 20.34 8.29 -1.59
CA PRO A 154 19.78 8.66 -0.28
C PRO A 154 18.71 9.76 -0.36
N THR A 155 17.66 9.54 -1.16
CA THR A 155 16.58 10.52 -1.37
C THR A 155 15.88 10.94 -0.08
N HIS A 156 15.83 10.05 0.92
CA HIS A 156 15.27 10.35 2.24
C HIS A 156 16.06 11.43 2.99
N GLU A 157 17.38 11.45 2.84
CA GLU A 157 18.27 12.44 3.47
C GLU A 157 18.22 13.80 2.74
N HIS A 158 17.86 13.78 1.46
CA HIS A 158 17.79 14.98 0.62
C HIS A 158 16.45 15.73 0.73
N ARG A 159 15.48 15.23 1.52
CA ARG A 159 14.16 15.85 1.68
C ARG A 159 14.29 17.27 2.27
N LYS A 160 13.63 18.24 1.63
CA LYS A 160 13.53 19.63 2.12
C LYS A 160 12.16 19.99 2.69
N ILE A 161 11.16 19.15 2.43
CA ILE A 161 9.79 19.30 2.92
C ILE A 161 9.53 18.17 3.91
N GLN A 162 9.11 18.54 5.12
CA GLN A 162 8.69 17.59 6.15
C GLN A 162 7.18 17.38 6.02
N CYS A 163 6.76 16.12 6.10
CA CYS A 163 5.36 15.78 6.28
C CYS A 163 5.09 15.85 7.77
N GLN A 164 4.14 16.70 8.17
CA GLN A 164 3.68 16.81 9.56
C GLN A 164 2.76 15.65 9.92
#